data_AF-A0A8X6LD25-F1
#
_entry.id   AF-A0A8X6LD25-F1
#
_cell.length_a   1.000
_cell.length_b   1.000
_cell.length_c   1.000
_cell.angle_alpha   90.00
_cell.angle_beta   90.00
_cell.angle_gamma   90.00
#
_symmetry.space_group_name_H-M   'P 1'
#
loop_
_entity.id
_entity.type
_entity.pdbx_description
1 polymer ?
#
loop_
_entity_poly.entity_id
_entity_poly.type
_entity_poly.pdbx_seq_one_letter_code
_entity_poly.pdbx_strand_id
1 'polypeptide(L)'
;MAKEQQNDSQLQNILAGSCPTSLLLQPLPVGQPPVTLHWEVSMDRIRPFVPEIFNNLHALSHPGVRASLEMVAERYVWPSMRQIVGLWASTCLQCQRAKVSRHTRSEIGKFEQPSSRFEHVHIDLVGFLSPSEGFRYCLICVDQFSKWPETFPL
;
A
#
# COMPACT_ATOMS: atom_id res chain seq x y z
N MET A 1 -25.70 -8.00 -6.79
CA MET A 1 -26.01 -6.79 -7.59
C MET A 1 -27.45 -6.31 -7.47
N ALA A 2 -28.45 -6.95 -8.08
CA ALA A 2 -29.81 -6.38 -8.06
C ALA A 2 -30.49 -6.34 -6.69
N LYS A 3 -30.30 -7.41 -5.88
CA LYS A 3 -30.74 -7.45 -4.49
C LYS A 3 -30.00 -6.44 -3.60
N GLU A 4 -28.71 -6.24 -3.86
CA GLU A 4 -27.90 -5.25 -3.13
C GLU A 4 -28.41 -3.83 -3.39
N GLN A 5 -28.72 -3.48 -4.64
CA GLN A 5 -29.32 -2.18 -4.96
C GLN A 5 -30.69 -1.98 -4.30
N GLN A 6 -31.55 -3.01 -4.27
CA GLN A 6 -32.87 -2.90 -3.63
C GLN A 6 -32.76 -2.61 -2.13
N ASN A 7 -31.77 -3.18 -1.46
CA ASN A 7 -31.56 -3.04 -0.03
C ASN A 7 -30.72 -1.81 0.36
N ASP A 8 -30.16 -1.09 -0.60
CA ASP A 8 -29.24 0.03 -0.36
C ASP A 8 -30.02 1.32 -0.03
N SER A 9 -29.94 1.75 1.22
CA SER A 9 -30.63 2.95 1.70
C SER A 9 -30.12 4.24 1.05
N GLN A 10 -28.84 4.27 0.66
CA GLN A 10 -28.23 5.43 0.02
C GLN A 10 -28.77 5.62 -1.39
N LEU A 11 -28.95 4.54 -2.16
CA LEU A 11 -29.59 4.55 -3.46
C LEU A 11 -31.05 5.02 -3.37
N GLN A 12 -31.81 4.52 -2.38
CA GLN A 12 -33.19 4.98 -2.18
C GLN A 12 -33.26 6.49 -1.87
N ASN A 13 -32.35 7.01 -1.06
CA ASN A 13 -32.29 8.44 -0.73
C ASN A 13 -31.92 9.33 -1.93
N ILE A 14 -31.06 8.83 -2.83
CA ILE A 14 -30.71 9.53 -4.08
C ILE A 14 -31.90 9.55 -5.02
N LEU A 15 -32.58 8.41 -5.19
CA LEU A 15 -33.78 8.31 -6.03
C LEU A 15 -34.93 9.16 -5.50
N ALA A 16 -35.06 9.28 -4.17
CA ALA A 16 -36.04 10.14 -3.50
C ALA A 16 -35.66 11.64 -3.51
N GLY A 17 -34.53 12.03 -4.11
CA GLY A 17 -34.09 13.43 -4.18
C GLY A 17 -33.64 14.04 -2.84
N SER A 18 -33.50 13.21 -1.81
CA SER A 18 -33.15 13.65 -0.45
C SER A 18 -31.65 13.85 -0.24
N CYS A 19 -30.81 13.40 -1.19
CA CYS A 19 -29.36 13.52 -1.12
C CYS A 19 -28.80 14.22 -2.37
N PRO A 20 -28.20 15.41 -2.25
CA PRO A 20 -27.63 16.12 -3.40
C PRO A 20 -26.42 15.34 -3.93
N THR A 21 -26.55 14.80 -5.15
CA THR A 21 -25.49 14.05 -5.81
C THR A 21 -25.40 14.47 -7.27
N SER A 22 -24.18 14.52 -7.83
CA SER A 22 -23.96 14.79 -9.26
C SER A 22 -24.18 13.57 -10.17
N LEU A 23 -24.55 12.41 -9.60
CA LEU A 23 -24.77 11.17 -10.34
C LEU A 23 -26.14 11.18 -11.03
N LEU A 24 -26.15 10.95 -12.34
CA LEU A 24 -27.38 10.78 -13.11
C LEU A 24 -27.71 9.30 -13.25
N LEU A 25 -28.55 8.78 -12.34
CA LEU A 25 -28.93 7.37 -12.30
C LEU A 25 -30.19 7.10 -13.14
N GLN A 26 -30.12 6.13 -14.05
CA GLN A 26 -31.25 5.66 -14.84
C GLN A 26 -31.55 4.18 -14.57
N PRO A 27 -32.83 3.79 -14.44
CA PRO A 27 -33.24 2.40 -14.28
C PRO A 27 -33.17 1.65 -15.62
N LEU A 28 -32.59 0.46 -15.62
CA LEU A 28 -32.50 -0.44 -16.76
C LEU A 28 -32.97 -1.85 -16.36
N PRO A 29 -33.99 -2.42 -17.03
CA PRO A 29 -34.40 -3.81 -16.80
C PRO A 29 -33.37 -4.76 -17.44
N VAL A 30 -32.87 -5.72 -16.65
CA VAL A 30 -31.87 -6.70 -17.10
C VAL A 30 -32.33 -8.12 -16.73
N GLY A 31 -32.15 -9.07 -17.65
CA GLY A 31 -32.40 -10.51 -17.42
C GLY A 31 -33.84 -10.98 -17.68
N GLN A 32 -34.08 -12.26 -17.40
CA GLN A 32 -35.40 -12.91 -17.41
C GLN A 32 -35.54 -13.80 -16.16
N PRO A 33 -36.48 -13.53 -15.23
CA PRO A 33 -37.40 -12.39 -15.19
C PRO A 33 -36.67 -11.05 -15.05
N PRO A 34 -37.25 -9.94 -15.54
CA PRO A 34 -36.58 -8.64 -15.58
C PRO A 34 -36.35 -8.11 -14.16
N VAL A 35 -35.11 -7.75 -13.86
CA VAL A 35 -34.74 -7.08 -12.62
C VAL A 35 -34.17 -5.69 -12.94
N THR A 36 -34.65 -4.67 -12.23
CA THR A 36 -34.22 -3.29 -12.44
C THR A 36 -32.87 -3.04 -11.79
N LEU A 37 -31.91 -2.54 -12.58
CA LEU A 37 -30.63 -2.03 -12.12
C LEU A 37 -30.51 -0.54 -12.41
N HIS A 38 -29.91 0.21 -11.51
CA HIS A 38 -29.61 1.63 -11.68
C HIS A 38 -28.18 1.81 -12.19
N TRP A 39 -28.03 2.64 -13.23
CA TRP A 39 -26.76 2.91 -13.90
C TRP A 39 -26.53 4.40 -14.00
N GLU A 40 -25.29 4.83 -13.85
CA GLU A 40 -24.91 6.20 -14.16
C GLU A 40 -24.67 6.36 -15.66
N VAL A 41 -25.25 7.42 -16.24
CA VAL A 41 -25.18 7.73 -17.68
C VAL A 41 -24.43 9.04 -17.97
N SER A 42 -23.96 9.74 -16.94
CA SER A 42 -23.10 10.91 -17.10
C SER A 42 -21.69 10.49 -17.54
N MET A 43 -21.20 11.09 -18.64
CA MET A 43 -19.81 11.04 -19.15
C MET A 43 -19.44 9.85 -20.07
N ASP A 44 -20.21 9.57 -21.13
CA ASP A 44 -19.93 8.56 -22.19
C ASP A 44 -19.62 7.13 -21.70
N ARG A 45 -19.93 6.84 -20.44
CA ARG A 45 -19.60 5.59 -19.77
C ARG A 45 -20.80 5.14 -18.96
N ILE A 46 -21.27 3.94 -19.26
CA ILE A 46 -22.39 3.33 -18.55
C ILE A 46 -21.79 2.50 -17.40
N ARG A 47 -22.00 2.95 -16.17
CA ARG A 47 -21.47 2.28 -14.96
C ARG A 47 -22.62 1.88 -14.04
N PRO A 48 -22.78 0.59 -13.69
CA PRO A 48 -23.78 0.18 -12.71
C PRO A 48 -23.46 0.72 -11.31
N PHE A 49 -24.51 1.10 -10.58
CA PHE A 49 -24.40 1.44 -9.17
C PHE A 49 -24.24 0.16 -8.35
N VAL A 50 -23.07 -0.10 -7.79
CA VAL A 50 -22.86 -1.32 -6.99
C VAL A 50 -22.15 -0.97 -5.69
N PRO A 51 -22.88 -0.93 -4.56
CA PRO A 51 -22.25 -0.79 -3.25
C PRO A 51 -21.48 -2.07 -2.89
N GLU A 52 -20.40 -1.94 -2.11
CA GLU A 52 -19.70 -3.05 -1.47
C GLU A 52 -18.99 -4.11 -2.36
N ILE A 53 -18.74 -3.84 -3.64
CA ILE A 53 -17.96 -4.78 -4.50
C ILE A 53 -16.45 -4.78 -4.24
N PHE A 54 -15.98 -3.82 -3.45
CA PHE A 54 -14.56 -3.54 -3.32
C PHE A 54 -13.74 -4.70 -2.74
N ASN A 55 -14.27 -5.43 -1.75
CA ASN A 55 -13.56 -6.55 -1.13
C ASN A 55 -13.15 -7.60 -2.15
N ASN A 56 -14.07 -7.94 -3.07
CA ASN A 56 -13.83 -8.94 -4.10
C ASN A 56 -12.77 -8.47 -5.09
N LEU A 57 -12.81 -7.20 -5.50
CA LEU A 57 -11.84 -6.64 -6.45
C LEU A 57 -10.46 -6.47 -5.82
N HIS A 58 -10.40 -5.98 -4.58
CA HIS A 58 -9.15 -5.76 -3.88
C HIS A 58 -8.45 -7.07 -3.53
N ALA A 59 -9.20 -8.11 -3.13
CA ALA A 59 -8.65 -9.42 -2.78
C ALA A 59 -7.95 -10.15 -3.94
N LEU A 60 -8.19 -9.77 -5.20
CA LEU A 60 -7.54 -10.39 -6.35
C LEU A 60 -6.03 -10.17 -6.38
N SER A 61 -5.58 -8.98 -5.96
CA SER A 61 -4.17 -8.61 -6.12
C SER A 61 -3.66 -7.58 -5.11
N HIS A 62 -4.45 -7.20 -4.11
CA HIS A 62 -4.10 -6.17 -3.12
C HIS A 62 -3.53 -4.88 -3.73
N PRO A 63 -4.21 -4.28 -4.74
CA PRO A 63 -3.68 -3.09 -5.40
C PRO A 63 -3.63 -1.91 -4.42
N GLY A 64 -2.60 -1.07 -4.56
CA GLY A 64 -2.49 0.17 -3.78
C GLY A 64 -3.67 1.12 -4.04
N VAL A 65 -3.80 2.17 -3.22
CA VAL A 65 -4.92 3.12 -3.24
C VAL A 65 -5.25 3.62 -4.66
N ARG A 66 -4.25 4.12 -5.40
CA ARG A 66 -4.48 4.66 -6.75
C ARG A 66 -5.00 3.60 -7.73
N ALA A 67 -4.37 2.43 -7.77
CA ALA A 67 -4.77 1.34 -8.66
C ALA A 67 -6.15 0.77 -8.27
N SER A 68 -6.45 0.69 -6.97
CA SER A 68 -7.78 0.35 -6.46
C SER A 68 -8.84 1.32 -6.96
N LEU A 69 -8.56 2.63 -6.92
CA LEU A 69 -9.47 3.67 -7.40
C LEU A 69 -9.70 3.58 -8.91
N GLU A 70 -8.64 3.41 -9.68
CA GLU A 70 -8.73 3.30 -11.15
C GLU A 70 -9.53 2.04 -11.55
N MET A 71 -9.25 0.88 -10.93
CA MET A 71 -9.95 -0.38 -11.18
C MET A 71 -11.45 -0.30 -10.86
N VAL A 72 -11.83 0.36 -9.77
CA VAL A 72 -13.23 0.51 -9.39
C VAL A 72 -13.93 1.54 -10.30
N ALA A 73 -13.31 2.71 -10.51
CA ALA A 73 -13.90 3.80 -11.29
C ALA A 73 -14.07 3.47 -12.77
N GLU A 74 -13.35 2.47 -13.28
CA GLU A 74 -13.53 1.96 -14.64
C GLU A 74 -14.92 1.33 -14.82
N ARG A 75 -15.45 0.63 -13.82
CA ARG A 75 -16.60 -0.29 -13.98
C ARG A 75 -17.80 0.01 -13.08
N TYR A 76 -17.61 0.73 -11.99
CA TYR A 76 -18.65 0.92 -10.98
C TYR A 76 -18.70 2.37 -10.51
N VAL A 77 -19.83 2.75 -9.90
CA VAL A 77 -19.98 4.06 -9.29
C VAL A 77 -20.92 4.04 -8.11
N TRP A 78 -20.62 4.86 -7.11
CA TRP A 78 -21.52 5.24 -6.02
C TRP A 78 -21.00 6.54 -5.39
N PRO A 79 -21.81 7.26 -4.58
CA PRO A 79 -21.37 8.50 -3.97
C PRO A 79 -20.22 8.27 -2.99
N SER A 80 -19.28 9.22 -2.94
CA SER A 80 -18.07 9.14 -2.11
C SER A 80 -17.20 7.90 -2.37
N MET A 81 -17.38 7.21 -3.50
CA MET A 81 -16.61 6.02 -3.89
C MET A 81 -15.11 6.22 -3.75
N ARG A 82 -14.58 7.36 -4.24
CA ARG A 82 -13.15 7.63 -4.18
C ARG A 82 -12.62 7.73 -2.75
N GLN A 83 -13.40 8.34 -1.85
CA GLN A 83 -13.04 8.44 -0.44
C GLN A 83 -13.09 7.08 0.25
N ILE A 84 -14.17 6.31 0.02
CA ILE A 84 -14.40 5.01 0.64
C ILE A 84 -13.35 3.99 0.18
N VAL A 85 -13.14 3.87 -1.13
CA VAL A 85 -12.13 2.97 -1.72
C VAL A 85 -10.72 3.36 -1.27
N GLY A 86 -10.41 4.66 -1.23
CA GLY A 86 -9.12 5.13 -0.78
C GLY A 86 -8.84 4.80 0.69
N LEU A 87 -9.83 5.02 1.56
CA LEU A 87 -9.74 4.66 2.96
C LEU A 87 -9.55 3.16 3.12
N TRP A 88 -10.39 2.35 2.48
CA TRP A 88 -10.36 0.89 2.62
C TRP A 88 -9.05 0.28 2.12
N ALA A 89 -8.57 0.68 0.94
CA ALA A 89 -7.28 0.22 0.41
C ALA A 89 -6.10 0.59 1.33
N SER A 90 -6.20 1.73 2.03
CA SER A 90 -5.18 2.19 2.98
C SER A 90 -5.26 1.46 4.34
N THR A 91 -6.44 0.97 4.73
CA THR A 91 -6.69 0.25 5.99
C THR A 91 -6.60 -1.27 5.86
N CYS A 92 -6.36 -1.82 4.66
CA CYS A 92 -6.19 -3.25 4.47
C CYS A 92 -5.00 -3.80 5.27
N LEU A 93 -5.27 -4.69 6.24
CA LEU A 93 -4.25 -5.25 7.13
C LEU A 93 -3.18 -6.08 6.39
N GLN A 94 -3.57 -6.83 5.35
CA GLN A 94 -2.63 -7.60 4.54
C GLN A 94 -1.67 -6.68 3.79
N CYS A 95 -2.19 -5.61 3.17
CA CYS A 95 -1.38 -4.59 2.52
C CYS A 95 -0.45 -3.88 3.50
N GLN A 96 -0.94 -3.49 4.68
CA GLN A 96 -0.14 -2.79 5.68
C GLN A 96 1.00 -3.63 6.24
N ARG A 97 0.79 -4.94 6.40
CA ARG A 97 1.83 -5.87 6.88
C ARG A 97 2.86 -6.18 5.81
N ALA A 98 2.43 -6.33 4.55
CA ALA A 98 3.33 -6.66 3.45
C ALA A 98 4.13 -5.46 2.95
N LYS A 99 3.54 -4.26 2.98
CA LYS A 99 4.13 -3.04 2.43
C LYS A 99 4.64 -2.13 3.53
N VAL A 100 5.96 -1.95 3.59
CA VAL A 100 6.56 -0.85 4.34
C VAL A 100 6.25 0.47 3.61
N SER A 101 5.25 1.21 4.09
CA SER A 101 4.85 2.50 3.50
C SER A 101 5.62 3.68 4.07
N ARG A 102 6.12 3.55 5.30
CA ARG A 102 6.89 4.56 6.01
C ARG A 102 8.02 3.90 6.77
N HIS A 103 9.24 4.28 6.46
CA HIS A 103 10.38 3.94 7.30
C HIS A 103 10.41 4.91 8.48
N THR A 104 10.40 4.39 9.70
CA THR A 104 10.81 5.18 10.86
C THR A 104 12.31 5.42 10.72
N ARG A 105 12.70 6.66 10.41
CA ARG A 105 14.10 7.06 10.42
C ARG A 105 14.41 7.61 11.80
N SER A 106 15.11 6.84 12.60
CA SER A 106 15.74 7.35 13.81
C SER A 106 16.88 8.29 13.42
N GLU A 107 17.16 9.27 14.28
CA GLU A 107 18.37 10.07 14.12
C GLU A 107 19.59 9.16 14.20
N ILE A 108 20.62 9.46 13.39
CA ILE A 108 21.89 8.75 13.47
C ILE A 108 22.50 9.06 14.83
N GLY A 109 22.80 8.02 15.61
CA GLY A 109 23.49 8.17 16.89
C GLY A 109 24.82 8.89 16.69
N LYS A 110 25.10 9.88 17.55
CA LYS A 110 26.40 10.55 17.59
C LYS A 110 27.28 9.81 18.59
N PHE A 111 28.39 9.26 18.13
CA PHE A 111 29.44 8.74 19.00
C PHE A 111 30.35 9.90 19.39
N GLU A 112 30.75 9.95 20.66
CA GLU A 112 31.80 10.87 21.09
C GLU A 112 33.12 10.49 20.41
N GLN A 113 33.92 11.49 20.06
CA GLN A 113 35.26 11.22 19.55
C GLN A 113 36.14 10.78 20.73
N PRO A 114 36.91 9.69 20.59
CA PRO A 114 37.87 9.31 21.61
C PRO A 114 38.86 10.43 21.87
N SER A 115 39.32 10.54 23.11
CA SER A 115 40.28 11.55 23.56
C SER A 115 41.73 11.04 23.50
N SER A 116 41.91 9.72 23.39
CA SER A 116 43.21 9.07 23.42
C SER A 116 43.27 7.82 22.52
N ARG A 117 44.49 7.39 22.19
CA ARG A 117 44.74 6.17 21.42
C ARG A 117 44.25 4.94 22.19
N PHE A 118 43.69 3.98 21.47
CA PHE A 118 43.20 2.69 21.99
C PHE A 118 42.01 2.77 22.95
N GLU A 119 41.36 3.94 23.04
CA GLU A 119 40.13 4.11 23.81
C GLU A 119 38.93 3.43 23.12
N HIS A 120 38.85 3.55 21.79
CA HIS A 120 37.84 2.90 20.97
C HIS A 120 38.50 2.26 19.74
N VAL A 121 38.32 0.96 19.59
CA VAL A 121 38.81 0.19 18.43
C VAL A 121 37.62 -0.43 17.71
N HIS A 122 37.45 -0.10 16.44
CA HIS A 122 36.47 -0.75 15.57
C HIS A 122 37.05 -2.05 15.04
N ILE A 123 36.36 -3.16 15.30
CA ILE A 123 36.76 -4.48 14.82
C ILE A 123 35.70 -4.95 13.81
N ASP A 124 36.15 -5.35 12.64
CA ASP A 124 35.29 -5.91 11.58
C ASP A 124 35.94 -7.14 10.95
N LEU A 125 35.13 -7.98 10.32
CA LEU A 125 35.59 -9.20 9.66
C LEU A 125 35.14 -9.20 8.21
N VAL A 126 36.12 -9.17 7.30
CA VAL A 126 35.87 -9.37 5.88
C VAL A 126 36.05 -10.84 5.55
N GLY A 127 35.06 -11.45 4.90
CA GLY A 127 35.05 -12.88 4.58
C GLY A 127 34.81 -13.18 3.11
N PHE A 128 34.78 -14.48 2.80
CA PHE A 128 34.56 -15.01 1.45
C PHE A 128 35.62 -14.56 0.44
N LEU A 129 36.85 -14.34 0.90
CA LEU A 129 37.97 -14.01 0.04
C LEU A 129 38.51 -15.26 -0.68
N SER A 130 39.19 -15.03 -1.80
CA SER A 130 39.97 -16.09 -2.44
C SER A 130 41.02 -16.58 -1.44
N PRO A 131 41.25 -17.90 -1.32
CA PRO A 131 42.23 -18.41 -0.36
C PRO A 131 43.61 -17.84 -0.63
N SER A 132 44.28 -17.37 0.43
CA SER A 132 45.69 -16.96 0.40
C SER A 132 46.36 -17.62 1.59
N GLU A 133 47.36 -18.47 1.33
CA GLU A 133 48.08 -19.21 2.38
C GLU A 133 47.17 -20.02 3.33
N GLY A 134 46.00 -20.46 2.84
CA GLY A 134 45.02 -21.21 3.62
C GLY A 134 43.99 -20.36 4.37
N PHE A 135 44.16 -19.04 4.40
CA PHE A 135 43.25 -18.08 5.03
C PHE A 135 42.21 -17.55 4.02
N ARG A 136 40.99 -17.24 4.50
CA ARG A 136 39.88 -16.75 3.66
C ARG A 136 39.13 -15.54 4.25
N TYR A 137 39.59 -15.09 5.41
CA TYR A 137 39.04 -13.97 6.14
C TYR A 137 40.16 -12.99 6.50
N CYS A 138 39.76 -11.74 6.73
CA CYS A 138 40.64 -10.67 7.17
C CYS A 138 39.97 -9.97 8.35
N LEU A 139 40.57 -10.09 9.53
CA LEU A 139 40.17 -9.33 10.71
C LEU A 139 40.77 -7.94 10.60
N ILE A 140 39.94 -6.91 10.63
CA ILE A 140 40.36 -5.51 10.55
C ILE A 140 40.10 -4.86 11.91
N CYS A 141 41.14 -4.26 12.50
CA CYS A 141 41.08 -3.52 13.75
C CYS A 141 41.52 -2.08 13.47
N VAL A 142 40.66 -1.08 13.72
CA VAL A 142 40.97 0.33 13.49
C VAL A 142 40.84 1.11 14.79
N ASP A 143 41.92 1.71 15.25
CA ASP A 143 41.88 2.67 16.36
C ASP A 143 41.15 3.94 15.91
N GLN A 144 40.02 4.27 16.56
CA GLN A 144 39.18 5.39 16.16
C GLN A 144 39.87 6.74 16.35
N PHE A 145 40.80 6.87 17.31
CA PHE A 145 41.52 8.11 17.57
C PHE A 145 42.58 8.38 16.49
N SER A 146 43.55 7.47 16.35
CA SER A 146 44.67 7.64 15.41
C SER A 146 44.34 7.30 13.97
N LYS A 147 43.21 6.62 13.73
CA LYS A 147 42.83 6.02 12.43
C LYS A 147 43.82 4.96 11.95
N TRP A 148 44.63 4.40 12.86
CA TRP A 148 45.59 3.34 12.54
C TRP A 148 44.88 2.00 12.31
N PRO A 149 45.01 1.38 11.12
CA PRO A 149 44.47 0.07 10.83
C PRO A 149 45.49 -1.05 11.08
N GLU A 150 45.04 -2.15 11.67
CA GLU A 150 45.75 -3.42 11.76
C GLU A 150 44.89 -4.53 11.13
N THR A 151 45.52 -5.40 10.35
CA THR A 151 44.81 -6.47 9.64
C THR A 151 45.48 -7.82 9.86
N PHE A 152 44.68 -8.83 10.20
CA PHE A 152 45.17 -10.19 10.48
C PHE A 152 44.46 -11.22 9.59
N PRO A 153 45.20 -12.10 8.89
CA PRO A 153 44.60 -13.17 8.10
C PRO A 153 44.00 -14.24 9.02
N LEU A 154 42.81 -14.73 8.66
CA LEU A 154 42.04 -15.77 9.37
C LEU A 154 41.46 -16.83 8.44
#